data_AF-A0A9Q0QYI8-F1
#
_entry.id   AF-A0A9Q0QYI8-F1
#
_cell.length_a   1.000
_cell.length_b   1.000
_cell.length_c   1.000
_cell.angle_alpha   90.00
_cell.angle_beta   90.00
_cell.angle_gamma   90.00
#
_symmetry.space_group_name_H-M   'P 1'
#
loop_
_entity.id
_entity.type
_entity.pdbx_description
1 polymer ?
#
loop_
_entity_poly.entity_id
_entity_poly.type
_entity_poly.pdbx_seq_one_letter_code
_entity_poly.pdbx_strand_id
1 'polypeptide(L)'
;MATWLRRAWESMSNRSNSNWNSSERPIVDESSVGAFDRIPSDIFFQILKFFGPKEAAQLSLVCKTWRLLVSDNRLWIFFLQHQQESWDTIVFAETQLRSGYPLETGCDLSNQLSFMRIYGQRAQVTGSIIIDGGSGYCKFGWSKFSCPSGRTSTFLEFGNIESPMHSRLRHFFKTIYSRMQVKPSMQPIVISIPICHYDDTEAAKAARKQLKAAIYSVLFEMNVPAVCAINQAVLALYAARRTSGILVNIGFHATSVVPILRGKVMREVGVEVVGQGALKLTGFLKERMQQKNIKFESLYTVRTLKENLCYVAADYEAELSKDTEASFEVSGEGWFTLSKERFQTGEILFQPRIGGIRTMGLHQAVALCMDHCQAAEIMCDDGWFKTVVLAGGTASLPGLPERLELELCKTLPAPMCNGIRVIPPPYGTDSAWFGAKIISNMSTFHETWCMTKKQFRHNYGRNLINYW
;
A
#
# COMPACT_ATOMS: atom_id res chain seq x y z
N MET A 1 -26.36 -31.33 8.52
CA MET A 1 -26.89 -30.30 7.59
C MET A 1 -27.33 -30.86 6.24
N ALA A 2 -26.60 -31.79 5.61
CA ALA A 2 -27.05 -32.48 4.38
C ALA A 2 -28.41 -33.23 4.55
N THR A 3 -28.72 -33.67 5.77
CA THR A 3 -29.98 -34.35 6.13
C THR A 3 -31.20 -33.45 6.19
N TRP A 4 -31.03 -32.15 6.46
CA TRP A 4 -32.15 -31.19 6.51
C TRP A 4 -32.61 -30.79 5.10
N LEU A 5 -31.66 -30.60 4.18
CA LEU A 5 -31.96 -30.34 2.76
C LEU A 5 -32.61 -31.55 2.08
N ARG A 6 -32.22 -32.79 2.46
CA ARG A 6 -32.86 -34.01 1.93
C ARG A 6 -34.33 -34.14 2.37
N ARG A 7 -34.65 -33.79 3.61
CA ARG A 7 -36.04 -33.81 4.13
C ARG A 7 -36.93 -32.71 3.54
N ALA A 8 -36.36 -31.53 3.25
CA ALA A 8 -37.08 -30.47 2.54
C ALA A 8 -37.39 -30.88 1.08
N TRP A 9 -36.47 -31.60 0.43
CA TRP A 9 -36.64 -32.10 -0.93
C TRP A 9 -37.69 -33.21 -1.03
N GLU A 10 -37.70 -34.19 -0.10
CA GLU A 10 -38.67 -35.29 -0.08
C GLU A 10 -40.11 -34.82 0.22
N SER A 11 -40.27 -33.71 0.95
CA SER A 11 -41.58 -33.09 1.20
C SER A 11 -42.16 -32.42 -0.06
N MET A 12 -41.30 -31.95 -0.96
CA MET A 12 -41.72 -31.27 -2.20
C MET A 12 -42.00 -32.24 -3.35
N SER A 13 -41.40 -33.44 -3.35
CA SER A 13 -41.61 -34.44 -4.41
C SER A 13 -42.95 -35.19 -4.32
N ASN A 14 -43.69 -35.10 -3.21
CA ASN A 14 -44.95 -35.83 -3.02
C ASN A 14 -46.22 -35.06 -3.41
N ARG A 15 -46.10 -33.94 -4.14
CA ARG A 15 -47.25 -33.23 -4.73
C ARG A 15 -47.00 -32.92 -6.19
N SER A 16 -47.25 -33.88 -7.06
CA SER A 16 -47.86 -33.67 -8.39
C SER A 16 -47.92 -34.98 -9.15
N ASN A 17 -49.11 -35.60 -9.17
CA ASN A 17 -49.44 -36.58 -10.19
C ASN A 17 -50.85 -36.26 -10.69
N SER A 18 -50.95 -35.60 -11.85
CA SER A 18 -52.03 -35.83 -12.82
C SER A 18 -51.82 -35.04 -14.11
N ASN A 19 -51.91 -35.81 -15.20
CA ASN A 19 -52.26 -35.48 -16.58
C ASN A 19 -51.25 -34.77 -17.49
N TRP A 20 -50.64 -35.62 -18.32
CA TRP A 20 -49.97 -35.28 -19.57
C TRP A 20 -51.00 -35.01 -20.67
N ASN A 21 -50.83 -33.93 -21.42
CA ASN A 21 -51.09 -33.91 -22.86
C ASN A 21 -50.41 -32.72 -23.56
N SER A 22 -50.11 -32.95 -24.85
CA SER A 22 -49.60 -32.05 -25.90
C SER A 22 -48.17 -31.49 -25.79
N SER A 23 -47.27 -32.19 -26.47
CA SER A 23 -46.34 -31.70 -27.50
C SER A 23 -46.09 -30.19 -27.62
N GLU A 24 -45.12 -29.68 -26.87
CA GLU A 24 -44.22 -28.58 -27.28
C GLU A 24 -42.85 -28.87 -26.68
N ARG A 25 -41.78 -28.86 -27.49
CA ARG A 25 -40.41 -28.92 -26.97
C ARG A 25 -40.15 -27.59 -26.26
N PRO A 26 -39.87 -27.55 -24.95
CA PRO A 26 -39.54 -26.29 -24.31
C PRO A 26 -38.16 -25.86 -24.81
N ILE A 27 -38.09 -24.65 -25.33
CA ILE A 27 -36.85 -23.88 -25.40
C ILE A 27 -36.35 -23.80 -23.96
N VAL A 28 -35.30 -24.56 -23.65
CA VAL A 28 -34.68 -24.52 -22.33
C VAL A 28 -33.98 -23.18 -22.22
N ASP A 29 -34.56 -22.29 -21.44
CA ASP A 29 -33.95 -21.02 -21.07
C ASP A 29 -32.72 -21.34 -20.20
N GLU A 30 -31.51 -21.28 -20.79
CA GLU A 30 -30.24 -21.62 -20.12
C GLU A 30 -29.93 -20.72 -18.90
N SER A 31 -30.76 -19.70 -18.65
CA SER A 31 -30.68 -18.78 -17.51
C SER A 31 -31.57 -19.14 -16.31
N SER A 32 -32.52 -20.08 -16.41
CA SER A 32 -33.40 -20.35 -15.26
C SER A 32 -32.67 -21.11 -14.17
N VAL A 33 -32.66 -20.54 -12.97
CA VAL A 33 -32.06 -21.14 -11.78
C VAL A 33 -33.10 -21.96 -10.99
N GLY A 34 -34.30 -22.17 -11.55
CA GLY A 34 -35.33 -23.05 -11.02
C GLY A 34 -35.99 -22.48 -9.76
N ALA A 35 -36.08 -23.28 -8.69
CA ALA A 35 -36.70 -22.85 -7.42
C ALA A 35 -36.00 -21.63 -6.78
N PHE A 36 -34.77 -21.34 -7.20
CA PHE A 36 -33.97 -20.20 -6.76
C PHE A 36 -34.40 -18.88 -7.41
N ASP A 37 -35.09 -18.90 -8.55
CA ASP A 37 -35.63 -17.69 -9.22
C ASP A 37 -36.68 -16.98 -8.33
N ARG A 38 -37.26 -17.70 -7.36
CA ARG A 38 -38.26 -17.19 -6.41
C ARG A 38 -37.66 -16.58 -5.15
N ILE A 39 -36.35 -16.68 -4.96
CA ILE A 39 -35.68 -16.18 -3.76
C ILE A 39 -35.17 -14.77 -4.04
N PRO A 40 -35.62 -13.76 -3.28
CA PRO A 40 -35.10 -12.40 -3.38
C PRO A 40 -33.57 -12.33 -3.21
N SER A 41 -32.92 -11.43 -3.95
CA SER A 41 -31.47 -11.28 -3.99
C SER A 41 -30.83 -10.98 -2.63
N ASP A 42 -31.56 -10.32 -1.73
CA ASP A 42 -31.18 -10.03 -0.34
C ASP A 42 -31.10 -11.30 0.53
N ILE A 43 -31.90 -12.32 0.26
CA ILE A 43 -31.81 -13.62 0.94
C ILE A 43 -30.56 -14.37 0.46
N PHE A 44 -30.28 -14.38 -0.85
CA PHE A 44 -29.01 -14.92 -1.37
C PHE A 44 -27.79 -14.25 -0.77
N PHE A 45 -27.87 -12.94 -0.54
CA PHE A 45 -26.84 -12.19 0.16
C PHE A 45 -26.61 -12.72 1.59
N GLN A 46 -27.67 -12.90 2.38
CA GLN A 46 -27.51 -13.43 3.75
C GLN A 46 -26.90 -14.82 3.75
N ILE A 47 -27.30 -15.65 2.78
CA ILE A 47 -26.75 -16.98 2.57
C ILE A 47 -25.25 -16.91 2.24
N LEU A 48 -24.83 -16.03 1.31
CA LEU A 48 -23.42 -15.84 0.96
C LEU A 48 -22.59 -15.24 2.09
N LYS A 49 -23.16 -14.32 2.86
CA LYS A 49 -22.52 -13.76 4.05
C LYS A 49 -22.32 -14.80 5.13
N PHE A 50 -23.28 -15.71 5.29
CA PHE A 50 -23.18 -16.81 6.23
C PHE A 50 -22.15 -17.86 5.80
N PHE A 51 -22.15 -18.26 4.53
CA PHE A 51 -21.20 -19.24 4.01
C PHE A 51 -19.78 -18.69 3.89
N GLY A 52 -19.65 -17.44 3.44
CA GLY A 52 -18.36 -16.87 3.07
C GLY A 52 -17.84 -17.37 1.72
N PRO A 53 -16.77 -16.76 1.19
CA PRO A 53 -16.36 -17.00 -0.19
C PRO A 53 -15.79 -18.39 -0.46
N LYS A 54 -15.13 -18.98 0.53
CA LYS A 54 -14.48 -20.28 0.42
C LYS A 54 -15.52 -21.38 0.30
N GLU A 55 -16.50 -21.40 1.20
CA GLU A 55 -17.58 -22.37 1.25
C GLU A 55 -18.51 -22.19 0.03
N ALA A 56 -18.79 -20.93 -0.38
CA ALA A 56 -19.55 -20.65 -1.59
C ALA A 56 -18.87 -21.22 -2.85
N ALA A 57 -17.54 -21.06 -2.98
CA ALA A 57 -16.78 -21.64 -4.08
C ALA A 57 -16.73 -23.17 -4.02
N GLN A 58 -16.60 -23.78 -2.83
CA GLN A 58 -16.63 -25.23 -2.67
C GLN A 58 -17.99 -25.83 -3.05
N LEU A 59 -19.09 -25.21 -2.63
CA LEU A 59 -20.46 -25.65 -2.95
C LEU A 59 -20.77 -25.55 -4.46
N SER A 60 -20.11 -24.64 -5.19
CA SER A 60 -20.24 -24.52 -6.64
C SER A 60 -19.76 -25.76 -7.40
N LEU A 61 -18.89 -26.57 -6.80
CA LEU A 61 -18.42 -27.83 -7.38
C LEU A 61 -19.47 -28.95 -7.29
N VAL A 62 -20.43 -28.82 -6.38
CA VAL A 62 -21.39 -29.89 -6.04
C VAL A 62 -22.79 -29.58 -6.58
N CYS A 63 -23.16 -28.31 -6.74
CA CYS A 63 -24.48 -27.90 -7.21
C CYS A 63 -24.40 -26.99 -8.44
N LYS A 64 -24.90 -27.46 -9.60
CA LYS A 64 -24.92 -26.69 -10.86
C LYS A 64 -25.72 -25.40 -10.74
N THR A 65 -26.86 -25.45 -10.06
CA THR A 65 -27.77 -24.32 -9.87
C THR A 65 -27.14 -23.26 -8.95
N TRP A 66 -26.48 -23.68 -7.88
CA TRP A 66 -25.69 -22.80 -7.02
C TRP A 66 -24.54 -22.15 -7.79
N ARG A 67 -23.82 -22.95 -8.60
CA ARG A 67 -22.71 -22.45 -9.44
C ARG A 67 -23.16 -21.35 -10.40
N LEU A 68 -24.35 -21.46 -10.99
CA LEU A 68 -24.91 -20.41 -11.85
C LEU A 68 -25.18 -19.12 -11.04
N LEU A 69 -25.81 -19.22 -9.87
CA LEU A 69 -26.06 -18.06 -8.99
C LEU A 69 -24.79 -17.36 -8.56
N VAL A 70 -23.82 -18.12 -8.03
CA VAL A 70 -22.58 -17.53 -7.52
C VAL A 70 -21.59 -17.18 -8.62
N SER A 71 -21.86 -17.55 -9.89
CA SER A 71 -21.06 -17.07 -11.01
C SER A 71 -21.42 -15.65 -11.45
N ASP A 72 -22.55 -15.10 -11.00
CA ASP A 72 -22.90 -13.70 -11.27
C ASP A 72 -22.01 -12.75 -10.48
N ASN A 73 -21.20 -11.98 -11.23
CA ASN A 73 -20.30 -10.98 -10.68
C ASN A 73 -21.05 -9.85 -9.92
N ARG A 74 -22.31 -9.52 -10.27
CA ARG A 74 -23.09 -8.47 -9.61
C ARG A 74 -23.33 -8.78 -8.13
N LEU A 75 -23.58 -10.04 -7.83
CA LEU A 75 -23.80 -10.54 -6.48
C LEU A 75 -22.53 -10.48 -5.62
N TRP A 76 -21.35 -10.70 -6.21
CA TRP A 76 -20.08 -10.47 -5.52
C TRP A 76 -19.77 -8.99 -5.32
N ILE A 77 -19.96 -8.14 -6.34
CA ILE A 77 -19.77 -6.69 -6.22
C ILE A 77 -20.60 -6.14 -5.05
N PHE A 78 -21.88 -6.50 -4.98
CA PHE A 78 -22.77 -6.09 -3.90
C PHE A 78 -22.33 -6.64 -2.53
N PHE A 79 -21.93 -7.91 -2.46
CA PHE A 79 -21.42 -8.53 -1.23
C PHE A 79 -20.21 -7.77 -0.67
N LEU A 80 -19.30 -7.31 -1.52
CA LEU A 80 -18.05 -6.68 -1.12
C LEU A 80 -18.17 -5.20 -0.79
N GLN A 81 -19.15 -4.51 -1.37
CA GLN A 81 -19.49 -3.13 -0.96
C GLN A 81 -19.84 -3.05 0.54
N HIS A 82 -20.26 -4.18 1.14
CA HIS A 82 -20.65 -4.29 2.54
C HIS A 82 -19.59 -5.00 3.42
N GLN A 83 -18.36 -5.18 2.92
CA GLN A 83 -17.25 -5.77 3.66
C GLN A 83 -16.26 -4.70 4.17
N GLN A 84 -15.42 -5.09 5.12
CA GLN A 84 -14.43 -4.20 5.75
C GLN A 84 -13.28 -3.81 4.78
N GLU A 85 -12.97 -4.63 3.78
CA GLU A 85 -12.00 -4.32 2.73
C GLU A 85 -12.73 -3.80 1.49
N SER A 86 -12.36 -2.61 0.99
CA SER A 86 -13.03 -2.00 -0.16
C SER A 86 -12.86 -2.86 -1.42
N TRP A 87 -13.97 -3.19 -2.06
CA TRP A 87 -14.01 -4.02 -3.28
C TRP A 87 -13.04 -3.52 -4.37
N ASP A 88 -12.91 -2.20 -4.54
CA ASP A 88 -11.99 -1.54 -5.50
C ASP A 88 -10.54 -2.01 -5.33
N THR A 89 -10.11 -2.22 -4.10
CA THR A 89 -8.74 -2.65 -3.78
C THR A 89 -8.51 -4.09 -4.21
N ILE A 90 -9.52 -4.95 -4.06
CA ILE A 90 -9.43 -6.35 -4.45
C ILE A 90 -9.44 -6.47 -5.97
N VAL A 91 -10.31 -5.73 -6.65
CA VAL A 91 -10.35 -5.66 -8.12
C VAL A 91 -9.02 -5.15 -8.66
N PHE A 92 -8.50 -4.05 -8.11
CA PHE A 92 -7.19 -3.51 -8.50
C PHE A 92 -6.09 -4.57 -8.35
N ALA A 93 -6.00 -5.23 -7.20
CA ALA A 93 -4.98 -6.24 -6.93
C ALA A 93 -5.04 -7.41 -7.93
N GLU A 94 -6.23 -7.93 -8.16
CA GLU A 94 -6.43 -9.15 -8.96
C GLU A 94 -6.41 -8.90 -10.47
N THR A 95 -6.59 -7.65 -10.90
CA THR A 95 -6.52 -7.27 -12.32
C THR A 95 -5.16 -6.70 -12.71
N GLN A 96 -4.51 -5.93 -11.83
CA GLN A 96 -3.30 -5.17 -12.17
C GLN A 96 -2.01 -5.78 -11.57
N LEU A 97 -2.11 -6.53 -10.46
CA LEU A 97 -0.94 -7.03 -9.72
C LEU A 97 -0.81 -8.56 -9.72
N ARG A 98 -1.77 -9.27 -10.33
CA ARG A 98 -1.86 -10.73 -10.31
C ARG A 98 -0.64 -11.43 -10.94
N SER A 99 -0.05 -10.85 -11.98
CA SER A 99 1.08 -11.43 -12.74
C SER A 99 2.39 -11.47 -11.95
N GLY A 100 2.50 -10.73 -10.85
CA GLY A 100 3.81 -10.49 -10.22
C GLY A 100 4.63 -9.46 -10.99
N TYR A 101 5.87 -9.24 -10.53
CA TYR A 101 6.79 -8.31 -11.17
C TYR A 101 7.75 -9.06 -12.11
N PRO A 102 8.00 -8.57 -13.35
CA PRO A 102 7.49 -7.33 -13.94
C PRO A 102 5.98 -7.39 -14.24
N LEU A 103 5.27 -6.27 -14.06
CA LEU A 103 3.85 -6.21 -14.37
C LEU A 103 3.66 -6.34 -15.89
N GLU A 104 2.86 -7.30 -16.34
CA GLU A 104 2.63 -7.54 -17.76
C GLU A 104 1.69 -6.48 -18.38
N THR A 105 1.98 -6.09 -19.62
CA THR A 105 1.17 -5.18 -20.41
C THR A 105 0.02 -5.92 -21.07
N GLY A 106 -1.17 -5.79 -20.50
CA GLY A 106 -2.36 -6.44 -21.02
C GLY A 106 -2.56 -7.79 -20.35
N CYS A 107 -3.23 -7.78 -19.20
CA CYS A 107 -3.94 -8.97 -18.77
C CYS A 107 -5.01 -9.21 -19.84
N ASP A 108 -4.85 -10.28 -20.61
CA ASP A 108 -5.80 -10.71 -21.62
C ASP A 108 -7.17 -10.80 -20.95
N LEU A 109 -8.05 -9.84 -21.24
CA LEU A 109 -9.41 -9.75 -20.71
C LEU A 109 -10.23 -11.01 -21.01
N SER A 110 -9.73 -11.86 -21.93
CA SER A 110 -10.25 -13.18 -22.29
C SER A 110 -10.24 -14.20 -21.14
N ASN A 111 -9.43 -14.01 -20.10
CA ASN A 111 -9.35 -14.89 -18.93
C ASN A 111 -9.76 -14.19 -17.61
N GLN A 112 -10.77 -13.30 -17.65
CA GLN A 112 -11.38 -12.80 -16.42
C GLN A 112 -11.93 -13.98 -15.60
N LEU A 113 -11.21 -14.36 -14.54
CA LEU A 113 -11.75 -15.28 -13.56
C LEU A 113 -13.01 -14.64 -12.96
N SER A 114 -14.10 -15.40 -12.87
CA SER A 114 -15.29 -14.94 -12.15
C SER A 114 -14.91 -14.50 -10.74
N PHE A 115 -15.61 -13.49 -10.20
CA PHE A 115 -15.32 -12.99 -8.85
C PHE A 115 -15.35 -14.13 -7.83
N MET A 116 -16.29 -15.07 -7.95
CA MET A 116 -16.32 -16.30 -7.17
C MET A 116 -14.96 -17.00 -7.08
N ARG A 117 -14.28 -17.20 -8.21
CA ARG A 117 -12.99 -17.89 -8.24
C ARG A 117 -11.89 -17.03 -7.61
N ILE A 118 -11.90 -15.72 -7.88
CA ILE A 118 -10.97 -14.77 -7.26
C ILE A 118 -11.11 -14.81 -5.73
N TYR A 119 -12.32 -14.65 -5.20
CA TYR A 119 -12.56 -14.65 -3.76
C TYR A 119 -12.34 -16.02 -3.12
N GLY A 120 -12.72 -17.10 -3.80
CA GLY A 120 -12.46 -18.46 -3.34
C GLY A 120 -10.96 -18.75 -3.22
N GLN A 121 -10.15 -18.28 -4.18
CA GLN A 121 -8.69 -18.41 -4.12
C GLN A 121 -8.09 -17.52 -3.01
N ARG A 122 -8.49 -16.26 -2.91
CA ARG A 122 -8.00 -15.33 -1.87
C ARG A 122 -8.30 -15.82 -0.45
N ALA A 123 -9.45 -16.47 -0.24
CA ALA A 123 -9.82 -17.04 1.06
C ALA A 123 -8.92 -18.21 1.50
N GLN A 124 -8.20 -18.84 0.57
CA GLN A 124 -7.23 -19.90 0.86
C GLN A 124 -5.83 -19.36 1.20
N VAL A 125 -5.55 -18.09 0.86
CA VAL A 125 -4.25 -17.45 1.11
C VAL A 125 -4.07 -17.23 2.61
N THR A 126 -3.04 -17.85 3.20
CA THR A 126 -2.74 -17.73 4.63
C THR A 126 -2.21 -16.35 4.97
N GLY A 127 -2.34 -15.96 6.25
CA GLY A 127 -1.82 -14.69 6.73
C GLY A 127 -0.28 -14.66 6.67
N SER A 128 0.25 -13.66 5.97
CA SER A 128 1.68 -13.32 5.96
C SER A 128 2.02 -12.27 7.01
N ILE A 129 3.27 -12.27 7.48
CA ILE A 129 3.83 -11.18 8.30
C ILE A 129 4.28 -10.06 7.37
N ILE A 130 3.95 -8.82 7.69
CA ILE A 130 4.38 -7.63 6.96
C ILE A 130 5.33 -6.83 7.83
N ILE A 131 6.47 -6.43 7.26
CA ILE A 131 7.42 -5.49 7.87
C ILE A 131 7.63 -4.32 6.91
N ASP A 132 7.15 -3.13 7.29
CA ASP A 132 7.45 -1.86 6.63
C ASP A 132 8.67 -1.21 7.27
N GLY A 133 9.85 -1.37 6.65
CA GLY A 133 11.13 -0.85 7.15
C GLY A 133 11.37 0.64 6.87
N GLY A 134 10.39 1.51 7.17
CA GLY A 134 10.48 2.95 6.93
C GLY A 134 11.63 3.62 7.70
N SER A 135 12.08 4.79 7.24
CA SER A 135 13.29 5.46 7.78
C SER A 135 13.14 6.08 9.17
N GLY A 136 11.91 6.33 9.64
CA GLY A 136 11.66 6.85 10.99
C GLY A 136 11.25 5.73 11.95
N TYR A 137 10.22 4.98 11.56
CA TYR A 137 9.72 3.85 12.33
C TYR A 137 9.47 2.67 11.39
N CYS A 138 9.85 1.49 11.87
CA CYS A 138 9.41 0.24 11.29
C CYS A 138 8.00 -0.08 11.80
N LYS A 139 7.07 -0.41 10.89
CA LYS A 139 5.77 -0.99 11.28
C LYS A 139 5.76 -2.47 10.95
N PHE A 140 5.19 -3.28 11.84
CA PHE A 140 5.06 -4.71 11.62
C PHE A 140 3.66 -5.20 12.01
N GLY A 141 3.20 -6.25 11.38
CA GLY A 141 1.90 -6.84 11.71
C GLY A 141 1.48 -7.94 10.76
N TRP A 142 0.24 -8.39 10.90
CA TRP A 142 -0.34 -9.43 10.06
C TRP A 142 -1.10 -8.83 8.86
N SER A 143 -0.90 -9.41 7.68
CA SER A 143 -1.64 -9.09 6.46
C SER A 143 -3.16 -9.21 6.58
N LYS A 144 -3.68 -10.07 7.46
CA LYS A 144 -5.12 -10.23 7.71
C LYS A 144 -5.68 -9.20 8.69
N PHE A 145 -4.84 -8.43 9.38
CA PHE A 145 -5.30 -7.44 10.36
C PHE A 145 -5.66 -6.13 9.68
N SER A 146 -6.54 -5.34 10.30
CA SER A 146 -6.98 -4.04 9.79
C SER A 146 -5.90 -2.97 9.85
N CYS A 147 -4.92 -3.09 10.74
CA CYS A 147 -3.81 -2.15 10.92
C CYS A 147 -2.52 -2.86 11.35
N PRO A 148 -1.35 -2.17 11.34
CA PRO A 148 -0.11 -2.71 11.88
C PRO A 148 -0.24 -3.10 13.36
N SER A 149 0.36 -4.22 13.75
CA SER A 149 0.34 -4.72 15.14
C SER A 149 1.24 -3.92 16.08
N GLY A 150 2.26 -3.25 15.54
CA GLY A 150 3.15 -2.42 16.35
C GLY A 150 4.13 -1.62 15.51
N ARG A 151 4.82 -0.70 16.20
CA ARG A 151 5.89 0.13 15.66
C ARG A 151 7.17 -0.08 16.45
N THR A 152 8.32 0.03 15.78
CA THR A 152 9.65 -0.09 16.40
C THR A 152 10.67 0.77 15.68
N SER A 153 11.89 0.88 16.21
CA SER A 153 13.01 1.50 15.51
C SER A 153 13.29 0.83 14.17
N THR A 154 13.65 1.63 13.17
CA THR A 154 13.96 1.15 11.83
C THR A 154 15.23 0.31 11.81
N PHE A 155 15.32 -0.67 10.91
CA PHE A 155 16.53 -1.50 10.80
C PHE A 155 17.76 -0.70 10.33
N LEU A 156 17.57 0.48 9.70
CA LEU A 156 18.66 1.39 9.35
C LEU A 156 19.38 1.95 10.58
N GLU A 157 18.65 2.11 11.68
CA GLU A 157 19.12 2.66 12.96
C GLU A 157 19.12 1.58 14.07
N PHE A 158 18.88 0.31 13.72
CA PHE A 158 18.76 -0.77 14.69
C PHE A 158 20.10 -1.41 15.02
N GLY A 159 20.44 -1.43 16.31
CA GLY A 159 21.70 -1.98 16.83
C GLY A 159 22.90 -1.05 16.64
N ASN A 160 24.08 -1.50 17.07
CA ASN A 160 25.31 -0.73 16.87
C ASN A 160 25.67 -0.67 15.38
N ILE A 161 25.81 0.53 14.81
CA ILE A 161 26.15 0.78 13.40
C ILE A 161 27.45 0.06 12.99
N GLU A 162 28.39 -0.11 13.92
CA GLU A 162 29.66 -0.81 13.71
C GLU A 162 29.48 -2.32 13.50
N SER A 163 28.33 -2.89 13.86
CA SER A 163 28.06 -4.31 13.67
C SER A 163 27.82 -4.64 12.18
N PRO A 164 28.30 -5.81 11.72
CA PRO A 164 28.05 -6.29 10.36
C PRO A 164 26.56 -6.27 10.02
N MET A 165 26.21 -5.85 8.79
CA MET A 165 24.82 -5.72 8.33
C MET A 165 24.01 -7.00 8.56
N HIS A 166 24.62 -8.16 8.32
CA HIS A 166 23.99 -9.47 8.51
C HIS A 166 23.51 -9.68 9.97
N SER A 167 24.39 -9.43 10.94
CA SER A 167 24.09 -9.58 12.37
C SER A 167 23.00 -8.61 12.83
N ARG A 168 23.04 -7.36 12.34
CA ARG A 168 22.01 -6.35 12.62
C ARG A 168 20.64 -6.77 12.08
N LEU A 169 20.57 -7.17 10.83
CA LEU A 169 19.33 -7.65 10.20
C LEU A 169 18.78 -8.89 10.94
N ARG A 170 19.64 -9.83 11.32
CA ARG A 170 19.22 -11.03 12.06
C ARG A 170 18.66 -10.67 13.44
N HIS A 171 19.32 -9.78 14.16
CA HIS A 171 18.84 -9.30 15.45
C HIS A 171 17.50 -8.56 15.32
N PHE A 172 17.37 -7.70 14.30
CA PHE A 172 16.15 -6.98 13.98
C PHE A 172 14.98 -7.94 13.71
N PHE A 173 15.11 -8.87 12.76
CA PHE A 173 14.03 -9.81 12.46
C PHE A 173 13.70 -10.70 13.66
N LYS A 174 14.69 -11.19 14.40
CA LYS A 174 14.45 -11.97 15.63
C LYS A 174 13.62 -11.18 16.65
N THR A 175 13.87 -9.88 16.78
CA THR A 175 13.12 -8.99 17.67
C THR A 175 11.66 -8.87 17.23
N ILE A 176 11.41 -8.68 15.92
CA ILE A 176 10.04 -8.62 15.38
C ILE A 176 9.30 -9.93 15.60
N TYR A 177 9.91 -11.07 15.27
CA TYR A 177 9.29 -12.39 15.46
C TYR A 177 8.98 -12.69 16.93
N SER A 178 9.88 -12.28 17.84
CA SER A 178 9.65 -12.37 19.29
C SER A 178 8.45 -11.55 19.74
N ARG A 179 8.35 -10.28 19.29
CA ARG A 179 7.21 -9.40 19.60
C ARG A 179 5.89 -9.91 19.01
N MET A 180 5.93 -10.50 17.83
CA MET A 180 4.77 -11.14 17.18
C MET A 180 4.43 -12.51 17.77
N GLN A 181 5.28 -13.05 18.66
CA GLN A 181 5.13 -14.36 19.28
C GLN A 181 4.97 -15.50 18.26
N VAL A 182 5.71 -15.43 17.14
CA VAL A 182 5.60 -16.37 16.01
C VAL A 182 6.97 -16.92 15.63
N LYS A 183 7.02 -18.22 15.35
CA LYS A 183 8.23 -18.84 14.81
C LYS A 183 8.45 -18.43 13.34
N PRO A 184 9.66 -18.05 12.93
CA PRO A 184 9.93 -17.64 11.54
C PRO A 184 9.56 -18.69 10.49
N SER A 185 9.62 -19.97 10.84
CA SER A 185 9.31 -21.08 9.92
C SER A 185 7.84 -21.28 9.59
N MET A 186 6.93 -20.55 10.24
CA MET A 186 5.49 -20.81 10.13
C MET A 186 4.80 -20.12 8.97
N GLN A 187 5.23 -18.91 8.62
CA GLN A 187 4.50 -18.06 7.68
C GLN A 187 5.47 -17.31 6.75
N PRO A 188 5.05 -16.99 5.52
CA PRO A 188 5.81 -16.12 4.64
C PRO A 188 5.87 -14.69 5.20
N ILE A 189 6.82 -13.92 4.68
CA ILE A 189 7.04 -12.53 5.07
C ILE A 189 7.02 -11.60 3.84
N VAL A 190 6.38 -10.44 3.98
CA VAL A 190 6.48 -9.31 3.05
C VAL A 190 7.31 -8.22 3.70
N ILE A 191 8.32 -7.75 2.98
CA ILE A 191 9.25 -6.72 3.44
C ILE A 191 9.26 -5.56 2.47
N SER A 192 8.98 -4.39 3.02
CA SER A 192 9.21 -3.10 2.38
C SER A 192 10.71 -2.77 2.44
N ILE A 193 11.37 -2.75 1.29
CA ILE A 193 12.76 -2.32 1.15
C ILE A 193 12.75 -0.79 1.07
N PRO A 194 13.48 -0.08 1.95
CA PRO A 194 13.53 1.37 1.94
C PRO A 194 14.08 1.89 0.61
N ILE A 195 13.70 3.11 0.27
CA ILE A 195 14.22 3.82 -0.89
C ILE A 195 15.61 4.32 -0.52
N CYS A 196 16.65 3.63 -0.97
CA CYS A 196 18.05 4.00 -0.73
C CYS A 196 18.87 3.79 -2.00
N HIS A 197 20.05 4.41 -2.03
CA HIS A 197 20.95 4.45 -3.19
C HIS A 197 20.17 4.91 -4.43
N TYR A 198 19.90 6.20 -4.54
CA TYR A 198 18.92 6.73 -5.49
C TYR A 198 19.39 6.67 -6.95
N ASP A 199 20.69 6.81 -7.15
CA ASP A 199 21.32 6.95 -8.47
C ASP A 199 21.25 5.67 -9.32
N ASP A 200 21.35 5.85 -10.64
CA ASP A 200 21.52 4.74 -11.59
C ASP A 200 22.99 4.37 -11.85
N THR A 201 23.88 4.65 -10.89
CA THR A 201 25.28 4.22 -10.97
C THR A 201 25.42 2.72 -10.69
N GLU A 202 26.46 2.09 -11.23
CA GLU A 202 26.76 0.68 -10.96
C GLU A 202 27.02 0.40 -9.47
N ALA A 203 27.66 1.33 -8.77
CA ALA A 203 27.85 1.25 -7.33
C ALA A 203 26.51 1.23 -6.56
N ALA A 204 25.57 2.11 -6.93
CA ALA A 204 24.24 2.15 -6.33
C ALA A 204 23.42 0.89 -6.66
N LYS A 205 23.50 0.38 -7.90
CA LYS A 205 22.90 -0.90 -8.30
C LYS A 205 23.43 -2.06 -7.47
N ALA A 206 24.76 -2.14 -7.31
CA ALA A 206 25.42 -3.16 -6.51
C ALA A 206 24.99 -3.10 -5.03
N ALA A 207 24.97 -1.90 -4.43
CA ALA A 207 24.55 -1.72 -3.04
C ALA A 207 23.09 -2.16 -2.79
N ARG A 208 22.16 -1.82 -3.72
CA ARG A 208 20.76 -2.28 -3.64
C ARG A 208 20.66 -3.80 -3.75
N LYS A 209 21.43 -4.42 -4.66
CA LYS A 209 21.48 -5.88 -4.82
C LYS A 209 22.04 -6.56 -3.58
N GLN A 210 23.10 -6.00 -2.98
CA GLN A 210 23.72 -6.49 -1.76
C GLN A 210 22.76 -6.42 -0.57
N LEU A 211 22.09 -5.28 -0.36
CA LEU A 211 21.08 -5.13 0.69
C LEU A 211 19.95 -6.16 0.53
N LYS A 212 19.41 -6.29 -0.69
CA LYS A 212 18.35 -7.26 -0.99
C LYS A 212 18.82 -8.69 -0.73
N ALA A 213 20.02 -9.06 -1.17
CA ALA A 213 20.59 -10.39 -0.95
C ALA A 213 20.84 -10.68 0.54
N ALA A 214 21.34 -9.71 1.30
CA ALA A 214 21.55 -9.84 2.74
C ALA A 214 20.23 -10.09 3.49
N ILE A 215 19.16 -9.35 3.16
CA ILE A 215 17.82 -9.57 3.71
C ILE A 215 17.34 -10.99 3.44
N TYR A 216 17.45 -11.47 2.20
CA TYR A 216 17.05 -12.85 1.85
C TYR A 216 17.89 -13.89 2.59
N SER A 217 19.22 -13.73 2.65
CA SER A 217 20.11 -14.69 3.33
C SER A 217 19.70 -14.87 4.79
N VAL A 218 19.57 -13.76 5.52
CA VAL A 218 19.20 -13.77 6.94
C VAL A 218 17.85 -14.46 7.17
N LEU A 219 16.84 -14.15 6.37
CA LEU A 219 15.50 -14.72 6.56
C LEU A 219 15.46 -16.21 6.23
N PHE A 220 16.15 -16.65 5.19
CA PHE A 220 16.21 -18.07 4.85
C PHE A 220 17.09 -18.87 5.81
N GLU A 221 18.10 -18.26 6.44
CA GLU A 221 18.84 -18.83 7.57
C GLU A 221 17.97 -18.96 8.82
N MET A 222 17.06 -18.00 9.04
CA MET A 222 16.02 -18.09 10.06
C MET A 222 14.90 -19.10 9.72
N ASN A 223 15.03 -19.82 8.59
CA ASN A 223 14.07 -20.81 8.09
C ASN A 223 12.69 -20.23 7.71
N VAL A 224 12.63 -18.96 7.31
CA VAL A 224 11.39 -18.39 6.73
C VAL A 224 11.05 -19.13 5.43
N PRO A 225 9.79 -19.59 5.24
CA PRO A 225 9.42 -20.44 4.11
C PRO A 225 9.50 -19.70 2.76
N ALA A 226 9.03 -18.47 2.72
CA ALA A 226 9.07 -17.63 1.53
C ALA A 226 9.14 -16.14 1.89
N VAL A 227 9.80 -15.36 1.05
CA VAL A 227 10.07 -13.93 1.29
C VAL A 227 9.66 -13.15 0.05
N CYS A 228 8.82 -12.13 0.25
CA CYS A 228 8.47 -11.15 -0.76
C CYS A 228 9.09 -9.80 -0.37
N ALA A 229 10.07 -9.32 -1.14
CA ALA A 229 10.76 -8.06 -0.83
C ALA A 229 10.59 -7.05 -1.97
N ILE A 230 9.87 -5.96 -1.68
CA ILE A 230 9.40 -4.96 -2.65
C ILE A 230 9.80 -3.57 -2.18
N ASN A 231 10.09 -2.67 -3.12
CA ASN A 231 10.43 -1.29 -2.80
C ASN A 231 9.27 -0.57 -2.09
N GLN A 232 9.56 0.13 -1.00
CA GLN A 232 8.60 0.90 -0.22
C GLN A 232 7.80 1.88 -1.07
N ALA A 233 8.45 2.50 -2.07
CA ALA A 233 7.81 3.45 -2.96
C ALA A 233 6.69 2.81 -3.77
N VAL A 234 6.99 1.64 -4.35
CA VAL A 234 6.06 0.86 -5.15
C VAL A 234 4.88 0.38 -4.31
N LEU A 235 5.13 -0.05 -3.07
CA LEU A 235 4.06 -0.43 -2.15
C LEU A 235 3.14 0.75 -1.82
N ALA A 236 3.69 1.94 -1.54
CA ALA A 236 2.88 3.13 -1.31
C ALA A 236 2.02 3.51 -2.53
N LEU A 237 2.55 3.33 -3.75
CA LEU A 237 1.79 3.54 -4.99
C LEU A 237 0.63 2.55 -5.13
N TYR A 238 0.86 1.27 -4.82
CA TYR A 238 -0.20 0.25 -4.83
C TYR A 238 -1.28 0.50 -3.79
N ALA A 239 -0.94 1.07 -2.64
CA ALA A 239 -1.92 1.50 -1.65
C ALA A 239 -2.85 2.59 -2.18
N ALA A 240 -2.37 3.43 -3.11
CA ALA A 240 -3.17 4.39 -3.85
C ALA A 240 -3.87 3.82 -5.08
N ARG A 241 -3.83 2.49 -5.28
CA ARG A 241 -4.42 1.78 -6.44
C ARG A 241 -3.88 2.28 -7.78
N ARG A 242 -2.57 2.55 -7.82
CA ARG A 242 -1.85 2.96 -9.03
C ARG A 242 -0.66 2.04 -9.25
N THR A 243 -0.35 1.74 -10.50
CA THR A 243 0.86 0.99 -10.90
C THR A 243 1.93 1.89 -11.51
N SER A 244 1.54 3.09 -11.94
CA SER A 244 2.42 4.12 -12.51
C SER A 244 2.07 5.49 -11.91
N GLY A 245 3.06 6.38 -11.84
CA GLY A 245 2.94 7.69 -11.22
C GLY A 245 4.29 8.19 -10.70
N ILE A 246 4.32 9.43 -10.24
CA ILE A 246 5.41 9.95 -9.43
C ILE A 246 5.06 9.78 -7.96
N LEU A 247 5.89 9.07 -7.20
CA LEU A 247 5.72 9.00 -5.76
C LEU A 247 6.58 10.05 -5.06
N VAL A 248 5.96 10.87 -4.22
CA VAL A 248 6.65 11.83 -3.35
C VAL A 248 6.64 11.29 -1.93
N ASN A 249 7.74 10.70 -1.50
CA ASN A 249 7.90 10.16 -0.15
C ASN A 249 8.62 11.17 0.75
N ILE A 250 7.89 11.82 1.66
CA ILE A 250 8.42 12.72 2.68
C ILE A 250 8.78 11.89 3.92
N GLY A 251 10.00 11.36 3.90
CA GLY A 251 10.56 10.50 4.94
C GLY A 251 10.99 11.25 6.20
N PHE A 252 11.67 10.54 7.09
CA PHE A 252 12.15 11.13 8.34
C PHE A 252 13.32 12.10 8.11
N HIS A 253 14.31 11.70 7.32
CA HIS A 253 15.54 12.46 7.08
C HIS A 253 15.50 13.28 5.77
N ALA A 254 14.82 12.78 4.74
CA ALA A 254 14.81 13.37 3.41
C ALA A 254 13.47 13.14 2.71
N THR A 255 13.23 13.91 1.65
CA THR A 255 12.13 13.72 0.71
C THR A 255 12.66 13.15 -0.59
N SER A 256 12.04 12.08 -1.09
CA SER A 256 12.40 11.47 -2.37
C SER A 256 11.23 11.54 -3.35
N VAL A 257 11.48 12.01 -4.56
CA VAL A 257 10.54 12.03 -5.69
C VAL A 257 10.93 10.92 -6.66
N VAL A 258 10.08 9.90 -6.77
CA VAL A 258 10.40 8.63 -7.41
C VAL A 258 9.45 8.39 -8.58
N PRO A 259 9.91 8.48 -9.83
CA PRO A 259 9.10 8.09 -10.97
C PRO A 259 8.97 6.57 -11.02
N ILE A 260 7.72 6.09 -11.14
CA ILE A 260 7.39 4.67 -11.18
C ILE A 260 6.53 4.41 -12.41
N LEU A 261 6.92 3.45 -13.22
CA LEU A 261 6.16 2.99 -14.37
C LEU A 261 5.91 1.49 -14.24
N ARG A 262 4.64 1.07 -14.20
CA ARG A 262 4.23 -0.34 -14.12
C ARG A 262 4.95 -1.13 -13.03
N GLY A 263 5.03 -0.54 -11.83
CA GLY A 263 5.67 -1.15 -10.66
C GLY A 263 7.21 -1.13 -10.68
N LYS A 264 7.84 -0.59 -11.73
CA LYS A 264 9.29 -0.39 -11.82
C LYS A 264 9.65 1.03 -11.43
N VAL A 265 10.62 1.19 -10.54
CA VAL A 265 11.24 2.50 -10.27
C VAL A 265 12.12 2.87 -11.46
N MET A 266 11.84 4.00 -12.10
CA MET A 266 12.50 4.46 -13.33
C MET A 266 13.77 5.25 -12.98
N ARG A 267 14.82 4.54 -12.57
CA ARG A 267 16.08 5.17 -12.14
C ARG A 267 16.82 5.83 -13.28
N GLU A 268 16.63 5.32 -14.49
CA GLU A 268 17.12 5.90 -15.74
C GLU A 268 16.56 7.31 -16.00
N VAL A 269 15.37 7.64 -15.48
CA VAL A 269 14.77 8.99 -15.52
C VAL A 269 15.39 9.89 -14.45
N GLY A 270 15.81 9.30 -13.33
CA GLY A 270 16.32 10.03 -12.17
C GLY A 270 15.34 9.99 -10.99
N VAL A 271 15.91 9.98 -9.77
CA VAL A 271 15.15 10.05 -8.52
C VAL A 271 15.63 11.27 -7.77
N GLU A 272 14.77 12.29 -7.66
CA GLU A 272 15.14 13.53 -6.98
C GLU A 272 15.09 13.35 -5.47
N VAL A 273 16.11 13.85 -4.78
CA VAL A 273 16.20 13.77 -3.32
C VAL A 273 16.50 15.14 -2.74
N VAL A 274 15.58 15.61 -1.90
CA VAL A 274 15.71 16.87 -1.18
C VAL A 274 16.07 16.54 0.27
N GLY A 275 17.11 17.19 0.80
CA GLY A 275 17.60 17.06 2.19
C GLY A 275 16.66 17.62 3.26
N GLN A 276 15.36 17.51 3.05
CA GLN A 276 14.30 17.98 3.93
C GLN A 276 13.33 16.84 4.20
N GLY A 277 13.27 16.38 5.44
CA GLY A 277 12.31 15.38 5.93
C GLY A 277 11.63 15.84 7.20
N ALA A 278 10.89 14.93 7.85
CA ALA A 278 10.17 15.19 9.10
C ALA A 278 11.06 15.78 10.20
N LEU A 279 12.32 15.36 10.30
CA LEU A 279 13.26 15.85 11.31
C LEU A 279 13.49 17.36 11.19
N LYS A 280 13.61 17.88 9.95
CA LYS A 280 13.81 19.31 9.70
C LYS A 280 12.55 20.13 10.04
N LEU A 281 11.37 19.62 9.74
CA LEU A 281 10.11 20.27 10.11
C LEU A 281 9.91 20.30 11.62
N THR A 282 10.16 19.19 12.31
CA THR A 282 10.09 19.14 13.79
C THR A 282 11.12 20.09 14.41
N GLY A 283 12.33 20.17 13.85
CA GLY A 283 13.36 21.12 14.30
C GLY A 283 12.93 22.58 14.13
N PHE A 284 12.35 22.91 12.98
CA PHE A 284 11.84 24.26 12.73
C PHE A 284 10.69 24.64 13.68
N LEU A 285 9.72 23.74 13.90
CA LEU A 285 8.65 23.97 14.87
C LEU A 285 9.21 24.18 16.28
N LYS A 286 10.19 23.37 16.68
CA LYS A 286 10.88 23.50 17.97
C LYS A 286 11.47 24.90 18.13
N GLU A 287 12.21 25.38 17.14
CA GLU A 287 12.82 26.71 17.17
C GLU A 287 11.77 27.82 17.28
N ARG A 288 10.65 27.69 16.54
CA ARG A 288 9.54 28.65 16.61
C ARG A 288 8.83 28.66 17.97
N MET A 289 8.60 27.49 18.57
CA MET A 289 8.05 27.36 19.92
C MET A 289 8.99 28.00 20.95
N GLN A 290 10.30 27.80 20.83
CA GLN A 290 11.31 28.41 21.70
C GLN A 290 11.34 29.94 21.58
N GLN A 291 11.23 30.48 20.36
CA GLN A 291 11.13 31.94 20.14
C GLN A 291 9.92 32.57 20.83
N LYS A 292 8.83 31.82 21.00
CA LYS A 292 7.64 32.24 21.76
C LYS A 292 7.67 31.88 23.24
N ASN A 293 8.81 31.40 23.76
CA ASN A 293 8.97 30.95 25.15
C ASN A 293 7.98 29.85 25.57
N ILE A 294 7.52 29.02 24.62
CA ILE A 294 6.69 27.85 24.92
C ILE A 294 7.61 26.76 25.48
N LYS A 295 7.37 26.36 26.73
CA LYS A 295 8.15 25.31 27.41
C LYS A 295 7.59 23.94 27.05
N PHE A 296 8.46 23.01 26.69
CA PHE A 296 8.16 21.61 26.40
C PHE A 296 9.33 20.75 26.90
N GLU A 297 9.05 19.50 27.29
CA GLU A 297 10.06 18.63 27.92
C GLU A 297 10.88 17.87 26.89
N SER A 298 10.28 17.52 25.74
CA SER A 298 10.89 16.58 24.80
C SER A 298 10.62 16.89 23.32
N LEU A 299 11.45 16.34 22.43
CA LEU A 299 11.19 16.37 20.97
C LEU A 299 9.95 15.56 20.58
N TYR A 300 9.53 14.60 21.41
CA TYR A 300 8.31 13.83 21.19
C TYR A 300 7.08 14.74 21.24
N THR A 301 7.06 15.70 22.15
CA THR A 301 5.98 16.68 22.29
C THR A 301 5.89 17.60 21.08
N VAL A 302 7.01 18.16 20.64
CA VAL A 302 7.05 18.97 19.41
C VAL A 302 6.55 18.16 18.20
N ARG A 303 6.94 16.89 18.10
CA ARG A 303 6.47 16.01 17.03
C ARG A 303 4.97 15.76 17.12
N THR A 304 4.44 15.49 18.30
CA THR A 304 3.00 15.29 18.53
C THR A 304 2.21 16.53 18.15
N LEU A 305 2.68 17.72 18.52
CA LEU A 305 2.07 18.99 18.11
C LEU A 305 2.13 19.20 16.60
N LYS A 306 3.26 18.89 15.96
CA LYS A 306 3.37 18.92 14.50
C LYS A 306 2.34 18.02 13.82
N GLU A 307 2.16 16.80 14.33
CA GLU A 307 1.24 15.82 13.74
C GLU A 307 -0.24 16.15 13.94
N ASN A 308 -0.59 16.91 14.99
CA ASN A 308 -1.99 17.23 15.32
C ASN A 308 -2.42 18.68 15.01
N LEU A 309 -1.50 19.65 15.04
CA LEU A 309 -1.81 21.07 14.87
C LEU A 309 -1.31 21.69 13.57
N CYS A 310 -0.19 21.21 13.00
CA CYS A 310 0.36 21.80 11.78
C CYS A 310 -0.39 21.39 10.52
N TYR A 311 -0.36 22.27 9.53
CA TYR A 311 -0.98 22.08 8.22
C TYR A 311 -0.21 22.88 7.16
N VAL A 312 -0.60 22.75 5.90
CA VAL A 312 -0.08 23.55 4.79
C VAL A 312 -1.18 24.50 4.32
N ALA A 313 -0.90 25.80 4.31
CA ALA A 313 -1.82 26.80 3.80
C ALA A 313 -1.83 26.81 2.27
N ALA A 314 -3.00 27.03 1.67
CA ALA A 314 -3.13 27.18 0.22
C ALA A 314 -2.48 28.47 -0.30
N ASP A 315 -2.67 29.57 0.43
CA ASP A 315 -2.00 30.85 0.21
C ASP A 315 -1.35 31.28 1.53
N TYR A 316 -0.03 31.28 1.57
CA TYR A 316 0.75 31.60 2.75
C TYR A 316 0.55 33.05 3.23
N GLU A 317 0.52 34.01 2.30
CA GLU A 317 0.43 35.43 2.63
C GLU A 317 -0.96 35.78 3.16
N ALA A 318 -2.00 35.22 2.55
CA ALA A 318 -3.36 35.40 3.04
C ALA A 318 -3.53 34.80 4.45
N GLU A 319 -2.89 33.65 4.74
CA GLU A 319 -3.00 32.97 6.03
C GLU A 319 -2.34 33.77 7.18
N LEU A 320 -1.31 34.59 6.90
CA LEU A 320 -0.65 35.43 7.90
C LEU A 320 -1.57 36.45 8.58
N SER A 321 -2.67 36.81 7.91
CA SER A 321 -3.68 37.76 8.37
C SER A 321 -4.82 37.15 9.19
N LYS A 322 -4.94 35.82 9.21
CA LYS A 322 -6.03 35.10 9.89
C LYS A 322 -5.69 34.77 11.34
N ASP A 323 -6.73 34.64 12.15
CA ASP A 323 -6.60 33.94 13.43
C ASP A 323 -6.47 32.44 13.16
N THR A 324 -5.32 31.90 13.56
CA THR A 324 -4.92 30.51 13.31
C THR A 324 -4.64 29.78 14.63
N GLU A 325 -5.07 30.34 15.76
CA GLU A 325 -4.85 29.72 17.05
C GLU A 325 -5.56 28.36 17.16
N ALA A 326 -4.84 27.36 17.65
CA ALA A 326 -5.42 26.10 18.09
C ALA A 326 -4.60 25.48 19.20
N SER A 327 -5.29 24.78 20.07
CA SER A 327 -4.70 24.11 21.22
C SER A 327 -4.81 22.59 21.11
N PHE A 328 -3.81 21.89 21.62
CA PHE A 328 -3.81 20.44 21.72
C PHE A 328 -3.24 20.01 23.07
N GLU A 329 -3.87 19.03 23.70
CA GLU A 329 -3.41 18.44 24.93
C GLU A 329 -2.41 17.31 24.65
N VAL A 330 -1.18 17.47 25.14
CA VAL A 330 -0.17 16.41 25.09
C VAL A 330 -0.19 15.67 26.42
N SER A 331 -0.45 14.37 26.36
CA SER A 331 -0.51 13.52 27.54
C SER A 331 0.76 13.62 28.38
N GLY A 332 0.63 14.06 29.63
CA GLY A 332 1.75 14.23 30.57
C GLY A 332 2.36 15.62 30.62
N GLU A 333 2.22 16.45 29.57
CA GLU A 333 2.79 17.81 29.53
C GLU A 333 1.72 18.93 29.53
N GLY A 334 0.45 18.60 29.23
CA GLY A 334 -0.67 19.55 29.30
C GLY A 334 -1.02 20.21 27.97
N TRP A 335 -1.68 21.37 28.02
CA TRP A 335 -2.19 22.08 26.84
C TRP A 335 -1.13 22.98 26.19
N PHE A 336 -1.01 22.85 24.87
CA PHE A 336 -0.15 23.70 24.05
C PHE A 336 -0.99 24.46 23.05
N THR A 337 -0.78 25.76 22.95
CA THR A 337 -1.44 26.63 21.99
C THR A 337 -0.44 27.11 20.95
N LEU A 338 -0.73 26.86 19.68
CA LEU A 338 0.05 27.32 18.54
C LEU A 338 -0.83 28.19 17.63
N SER A 339 -0.23 29.16 16.95
CA SER A 339 -0.92 30.02 15.97
C SER A 339 -0.20 29.94 14.63
N LYS A 340 0.62 30.94 14.30
CA LYS A 340 1.33 31.04 13.01
C LYS A 340 2.31 29.88 12.78
N GLU A 341 2.82 29.29 13.86
CA GLU A 341 3.73 28.14 13.82
C GLU A 341 3.14 26.96 13.05
N ARG A 342 1.81 26.82 13.10
CA ARG A 342 1.07 25.68 12.54
C ARG A 342 1.28 25.58 11.03
N PHE A 343 1.06 26.66 10.29
CA PHE A 343 1.23 26.67 8.84
C PHE A 343 2.64 27.05 8.39
N GLN A 344 3.36 27.86 9.17
CA GLN A 344 4.76 28.19 8.89
C GLN A 344 5.65 26.93 8.86
N THR A 345 5.35 25.94 9.71
CA THR A 345 6.06 24.65 9.72
C THR A 345 5.82 23.85 8.44
N GLY A 346 4.63 23.93 7.84
CA GLY A 346 4.35 23.33 6.53
C GLY A 346 5.01 24.10 5.39
N GLU A 347 5.08 25.43 5.49
CA GLU A 347 5.59 26.30 4.41
C GLU A 347 7.05 26.01 4.06
N ILE A 348 7.86 25.52 5.00
CA ILE A 348 9.26 25.20 4.68
C ILE A 348 9.39 24.13 3.60
N LEU A 349 8.37 23.29 3.37
CA LEU A 349 8.35 22.34 2.26
C LEU A 349 8.33 23.06 0.89
N PHE A 350 7.72 24.24 0.81
CA PHE A 350 7.62 25.03 -0.42
C PHE A 350 8.70 26.11 -0.48
N GLN A 351 9.00 26.73 0.66
CA GLN A 351 10.01 27.78 0.81
C GLN A 351 11.06 27.39 1.87
N PRO A 352 11.99 26.47 1.56
CA PRO A 352 12.98 25.97 2.54
C PRO A 352 13.85 27.06 3.16
N ARG A 353 14.04 28.18 2.45
CA ARG A 353 14.83 29.33 2.88
C ARG A 353 14.30 29.96 4.18
N ILE A 354 12.99 29.91 4.43
CA ILE A 354 12.37 30.43 5.67
C ILE A 354 12.88 29.64 6.90
N GLY A 355 13.18 28.36 6.72
CA GLY A 355 13.79 27.49 7.74
C GLY A 355 15.31 27.47 7.72
N GLY A 356 15.97 28.39 6.98
CA GLY A 356 17.43 28.40 6.84
C GLY A 356 17.99 27.25 6.00
N ILE A 357 17.15 26.54 5.24
CA ILE A 357 17.55 25.37 4.46
C ILE A 357 17.83 25.80 3.01
N ARG A 358 19.00 25.42 2.50
CA ARG A 358 19.45 25.73 1.13
C ARG A 358 19.17 24.56 0.19
N THR A 359 17.91 24.22 -0.01
CA THR A 359 17.46 23.21 -0.97
C THR A 359 16.32 23.77 -1.83
N MET A 360 16.01 23.09 -2.94
CA MET A 360 14.79 23.37 -3.71
C MET A 360 13.53 23.04 -2.89
N GLY A 361 12.44 23.72 -3.20
CA GLY A 361 11.12 23.41 -2.65
C GLY A 361 10.57 22.10 -3.22
N LEU A 362 9.56 21.54 -2.54
CA LEU A 362 8.91 20.29 -2.91
C LEU A 362 8.32 20.32 -4.32
N HIS A 363 7.60 21.39 -4.65
CA HIS A 363 7.00 21.60 -5.97
C HIS A 363 8.06 21.66 -7.09
N GLN A 364 9.20 22.29 -6.82
CA GLN A 364 10.32 22.35 -7.77
C GLN A 364 10.95 20.97 -8.00
N ALA A 365 11.14 20.18 -6.95
CA ALA A 365 11.67 18.82 -7.08
C ALA A 365 10.72 17.90 -7.88
N VAL A 366 9.42 18.05 -7.67
CA VAL A 366 8.41 17.30 -8.44
C VAL A 366 8.36 17.76 -9.89
N ALA A 367 8.37 19.07 -10.14
CA ALA A 367 8.41 19.62 -11.50
C ALA A 367 9.65 19.14 -12.26
N LEU A 368 10.83 19.17 -11.63
CA LEU A 368 12.08 18.66 -12.23
C LEU A 368 11.97 17.18 -12.60
N CYS A 369 11.38 16.36 -11.73
CA CYS A 369 11.12 14.95 -12.03
C CYS A 369 10.16 14.78 -13.23
N MET A 370 9.12 15.61 -13.33
CA MET A 370 8.19 15.59 -14.47
C MET A 370 8.89 15.99 -15.78
N ASP A 371 9.78 16.99 -15.74
CA ASP A 371 10.58 17.40 -16.90
C ASP A 371 11.50 16.26 -17.35
N HIS A 372 12.16 15.57 -16.42
CA HIS A 372 12.96 14.38 -16.73
C HIS A 372 12.10 13.24 -17.31
N CYS A 373 10.91 13.02 -16.77
CA CYS A 373 9.97 12.00 -17.31
C CYS A 373 9.57 12.31 -18.74
N GLN A 374 9.30 13.57 -19.06
CA GLN A 374 8.97 14.02 -20.40
C GLN A 374 10.16 13.88 -21.35
N ALA A 375 11.35 14.34 -20.94
CA ALA A 375 12.56 14.27 -21.75
C ALA A 375 13.02 12.83 -22.05
N ALA A 376 12.68 11.87 -21.18
CA ALA A 376 13.01 10.48 -21.38
C ALA A 376 12.17 9.79 -22.47
N GLU A 377 11.03 10.37 -22.87
CA GLU A 377 10.14 9.90 -23.95
C GLU A 377 9.83 8.39 -23.89
N ILE A 378 9.71 7.83 -22.68
CA ILE A 378 9.56 6.38 -22.49
C ILE A 378 8.25 5.86 -23.07
N MET A 379 7.17 6.64 -22.96
CA MET A 379 5.83 6.32 -23.46
C MET A 379 5.32 7.47 -24.32
N CYS A 380 4.45 7.17 -25.29
CA CYS A 380 3.82 8.20 -26.13
C CYS A 380 2.83 9.08 -25.36
N ASP A 381 2.25 8.58 -24.26
CA ASP A 381 1.32 9.30 -23.39
C ASP A 381 2.03 9.81 -22.13
N ASP A 382 1.78 11.06 -21.76
CA ASP A 382 2.31 11.72 -20.57
C ASP A 382 1.49 11.42 -19.30
N GLY A 383 0.33 10.78 -19.44
CA GLY A 383 -0.59 10.45 -18.36
C GLY A 383 0.03 9.63 -17.22
N TRP A 384 1.07 8.83 -17.49
CA TRP A 384 1.67 7.96 -16.48
C TRP A 384 2.40 8.72 -15.36
N PHE A 385 2.92 9.92 -15.61
CA PHE A 385 3.63 10.73 -14.62
C PHE A 385 2.83 11.95 -14.11
N LYS A 386 1.68 12.26 -14.73
CA LYS A 386 0.75 13.32 -14.28
C LYS A 386 0.06 13.01 -12.95
N THR A 387 0.03 11.75 -12.53
CA THR A 387 -0.47 11.38 -11.19
C THR A 387 0.68 11.37 -10.19
N VAL A 388 0.63 12.28 -9.23
CA VAL A 388 1.56 12.37 -8.10
C VAL A 388 0.90 11.70 -6.89
N VAL A 389 1.59 10.74 -6.25
CA VAL A 389 1.10 10.08 -5.03
C VAL A 389 2.00 10.45 -3.87
N LEU A 390 1.40 10.99 -2.81
CA LEU A 390 2.11 11.36 -1.60
C LEU A 390 2.28 10.17 -0.65
N ALA A 391 3.43 10.07 -0.02
CA ALA A 391 3.74 9.05 0.99
C ALA A 391 4.64 9.60 2.10
N GLY A 392 4.64 8.91 3.25
CA GLY A 392 5.43 9.29 4.42
C GLY A 392 4.64 10.08 5.45
N GLY A 393 5.18 10.20 6.67
CA GLY A 393 4.42 10.72 7.80
C GLY A 393 4.10 12.21 7.72
N THR A 394 5.05 13.00 7.21
CA THR A 394 4.85 14.44 6.98
C THR A 394 3.94 14.71 5.79
N ALA A 395 3.80 13.77 4.86
CA ALA A 395 2.91 13.94 3.72
C ALA A 395 1.41 13.87 4.09
N SER A 396 1.10 13.48 5.33
CA SER A 396 -0.25 13.52 5.90
C SER A 396 -0.66 14.89 6.44
N LEU A 397 0.17 15.93 6.28
CA LEU A 397 -0.21 17.28 6.69
C LEU A 397 -1.44 17.75 5.89
N PRO A 398 -2.49 18.26 6.55
CA PRO A 398 -3.67 18.78 5.86
C PRO A 398 -3.30 19.92 4.90
N GLY A 399 -3.93 19.98 3.73
CA GLY A 399 -3.71 21.02 2.71
C GLY A 399 -2.47 20.83 1.83
N LEU A 400 -1.61 19.84 2.12
CA LEU A 400 -0.41 19.58 1.33
C LEU A 400 -0.71 19.14 -0.13
N PRO A 401 -1.66 18.21 -0.38
CA PRO A 401 -1.99 17.81 -1.75
C PRO A 401 -2.47 18.98 -2.61
N GLU A 402 -3.41 19.77 -2.08
CA GLU A 402 -4.03 20.89 -2.79
C GLU A 402 -3.01 21.99 -3.07
N ARG A 403 -2.17 22.34 -2.09
CA ARG A 403 -1.09 23.30 -2.28
C ARG A 403 -0.08 22.82 -3.31
N LEU A 404 0.31 21.54 -3.27
CA LEU A 404 1.26 21.00 -4.23
C LEU A 404 0.71 21.03 -5.65
N GLU A 405 -0.56 20.67 -5.86
CA GLU A 405 -1.22 20.73 -7.16
C GLU A 405 -1.25 22.16 -7.72
N LEU A 406 -1.59 23.15 -6.88
CA LEU A 406 -1.57 24.56 -7.24
C LEU A 406 -0.17 25.06 -7.63
N GLU A 407 0.87 24.71 -6.87
CA GLU A 407 2.25 25.14 -7.15
C GLU A 407 2.83 24.46 -8.39
N LEU A 408 2.47 23.20 -8.65
CA LEU A 408 2.87 22.49 -9.86
C LEU A 408 2.27 23.17 -11.10
N CYS A 409 0.99 23.54 -11.05
CA CYS A 409 0.36 24.24 -12.16
C CYS A 409 0.87 25.67 -12.39
N LYS A 410 1.45 26.32 -11.37
CA LYS A 410 2.16 27.60 -11.52
C LYS A 410 3.56 27.45 -12.12
N THR A 411 4.23 26.33 -11.82
CA THR A 411 5.63 26.09 -12.19
C THR A 411 5.76 25.46 -13.59
N LEU A 412 4.85 24.57 -13.95
CA LEU A 412 4.91 23.78 -15.18
C LEU A 412 4.24 24.49 -16.37
N PRO A 413 4.67 24.19 -17.62
CA PRO A 413 3.97 24.64 -18.82
C PRO A 413 2.49 24.19 -18.86
N ALA A 414 1.63 25.02 -19.45
CA ALA A 414 0.19 24.77 -19.58
C ALA A 414 -0.21 23.35 -20.07
N PRO A 415 0.41 22.75 -21.11
CA PRO A 415 0.03 21.40 -21.55
C PRO A 415 0.33 20.31 -20.51
N MET A 416 1.35 20.49 -19.66
CA MET A 416 1.69 19.53 -18.60
C MET A 416 0.81 19.69 -17.36
N CYS A 417 0.40 20.92 -17.02
CA CYS A 417 -0.51 21.17 -15.89
C CYS A 417 -1.88 20.51 -16.11
N ASN A 418 -2.36 20.44 -17.35
CA ASN A 418 -3.64 19.81 -17.65
C ASN A 418 -3.63 18.31 -17.32
N GLY A 419 -4.44 17.94 -16.31
CA GLY A 419 -4.63 16.57 -15.87
C GLY A 419 -3.69 16.13 -14.75
N ILE A 420 -2.90 17.04 -14.16
CA ILE A 420 -2.16 16.73 -12.93
C ILE A 420 -3.15 16.40 -11.82
N ARG A 421 -2.81 15.38 -11.03
CA ARG A 421 -3.57 14.99 -9.85
C ARG A 421 -2.63 14.64 -8.73
N VAL A 422 -2.78 15.28 -7.57
CA VAL A 422 -2.05 14.91 -6.36
C VAL A 422 -2.94 14.07 -5.46
N ILE A 423 -2.53 12.83 -5.19
CA ILE A 423 -3.25 11.90 -4.33
C ILE A 423 -2.60 11.92 -2.93
N PRO A 424 -3.35 12.25 -1.86
CA PRO A 424 -2.83 12.17 -0.49
C PRO A 424 -2.47 10.73 -0.10
N PRO A 425 -1.69 10.52 0.97
CA PRO A 425 -1.38 9.18 1.46
C PRO A 425 -2.69 8.47 1.90
N PRO A 426 -3.17 7.42 1.20
CA PRO A 426 -4.52 6.86 1.42
C PRO A 426 -4.72 6.28 2.82
N TYR A 427 -3.62 5.80 3.42
CA TYR A 427 -3.60 5.24 4.77
C TYR A 427 -2.59 5.98 5.66
N GLY A 428 -2.40 7.28 5.40
CA GLY A 428 -1.47 8.13 6.14
C GLY A 428 -0.06 7.54 6.18
N THR A 429 0.50 7.48 7.40
CA THR A 429 1.87 6.99 7.62
C THR A 429 2.05 5.50 7.29
N ASP A 430 0.97 4.73 7.22
CA ASP A 430 0.99 3.27 7.05
C ASP A 430 0.75 2.85 5.59
N SER A 431 0.70 3.79 4.64
CA SER A 431 0.40 3.52 3.23
C SER A 431 1.26 2.41 2.61
N ALA A 432 2.58 2.39 2.84
CA ALA A 432 3.44 1.30 2.34
C ALA A 432 3.11 -0.07 2.98
N TRP A 433 2.73 -0.09 4.26
CA TRP A 433 2.29 -1.31 4.94
C TRP A 433 0.98 -1.84 4.35
N PHE A 434 0.03 -0.95 4.04
CA PHE A 434 -1.20 -1.34 3.34
C PHE A 434 -0.94 -1.80 1.91
N GLY A 435 0.02 -1.21 1.19
CA GLY A 435 0.48 -1.72 -0.10
C GLY A 435 0.96 -3.17 -0.03
N ALA A 436 1.76 -3.50 1.00
CA ALA A 436 2.18 -4.88 1.26
C ALA A 436 1.01 -5.79 1.65
N LYS A 437 0.00 -5.26 2.36
CA LYS A 437 -1.23 -5.97 2.69
C LYS A 437 -2.04 -6.33 1.43
N ILE A 438 -2.12 -5.43 0.45
CA ILE A 438 -2.81 -5.70 -0.81
C ILE A 438 -2.17 -6.90 -1.50
N ILE A 439 -0.84 -6.89 -1.64
CA ILE A 439 -0.08 -7.96 -2.30
C ILE A 439 -0.17 -9.29 -1.57
N SER A 440 0.03 -9.30 -0.25
CA SER A 440 0.02 -10.53 0.56
C SER A 440 -1.31 -11.26 0.61
N ASN A 441 -2.42 -10.58 0.27
CA ASN A 441 -3.74 -11.17 0.25
C ASN A 441 -4.21 -11.58 -1.15
N MET A 442 -3.36 -11.43 -2.18
CA MET A 442 -3.71 -11.82 -3.56
C MET A 442 -3.73 -13.32 -3.76
N SER A 443 -4.61 -13.77 -4.65
CA SER A 443 -4.76 -15.19 -5.01
C SER A 443 -3.45 -15.85 -5.43
N THR A 444 -2.58 -15.12 -6.15
CA THR A 444 -1.31 -15.60 -6.71
C THR A 444 -0.08 -15.24 -5.86
N PHE A 445 -0.27 -14.73 -4.64
CA PHE A 445 0.81 -14.16 -3.82
C PHE A 445 2.03 -15.08 -3.64
N HIS A 446 1.80 -16.34 -3.27
CA HIS A 446 2.88 -17.31 -3.03
C HIS A 446 3.66 -17.70 -4.29
N GLU A 447 3.00 -17.70 -5.45
CA GLU A 447 3.58 -18.18 -6.70
C GLU A 447 4.35 -17.08 -7.44
N THR A 448 3.81 -15.86 -7.43
CA THR A 448 4.28 -14.76 -8.30
C THR A 448 5.14 -13.72 -7.58
N TRP A 449 4.89 -13.48 -6.29
CA TRP A 449 5.56 -12.42 -5.53
C TRP A 449 6.61 -12.93 -4.54
N CYS A 450 6.46 -14.17 -4.08
CA CYS A 450 7.33 -14.77 -3.10
C CYS A 450 8.54 -15.46 -3.75
N MET A 451 9.73 -15.20 -3.21
CA MET A 451 10.92 -16.02 -3.46
C MET A 451 11.06 -17.09 -2.39
N THR A 452 11.32 -18.33 -2.82
CA THR A 452 11.61 -19.46 -1.94
C THR A 452 13.11 -19.65 -1.74
N LYS A 453 13.49 -20.37 -0.67
CA LYS A 453 14.91 -20.70 -0.40
C LYS A 453 15.58 -21.45 -1.55
N LYS A 454 14.83 -22.31 -2.26
CA LYS A 454 15.31 -23.04 -3.45
C LYS A 454 15.61 -22.08 -4.60
N GLN A 455 14.69 -21.18 -4.92
CA GLN A 455 14.89 -20.15 -5.96
C GLN A 455 16.05 -19.20 -5.60
N PHE A 456 16.15 -18.78 -4.34
CA PHE A 456 17.24 -17.92 -3.89
C PHE A 456 18.61 -18.59 -4.07
N ARG A 457 18.76 -19.86 -3.69
CA ARG A 457 20.00 -20.62 -3.91
C ARG A 457 20.33 -20.77 -5.39
N HIS A 458 19.33 -20.95 -6.27
CA HIS A 458 19.58 -21.02 -7.71
C HIS A 458 20.06 -19.67 -8.26
N ASN A 459 19.39 -18.57 -7.89
CA ASN A 459 19.66 -17.22 -8.42
C ASN A 459 20.95 -16.60 -7.87
N TYR A 460 21.32 -16.90 -6.62
CA TYR A 460 22.46 -16.30 -5.92
C TYR A 460 23.59 -17.28 -5.61
N GLY A 461 23.37 -18.59 -5.70
CA GLY A 461 24.35 -19.63 -5.35
C GLY A 461 25.61 -19.67 -6.21
N ARG A 462 25.59 -19.11 -7.43
CA ARG A 462 26.82 -18.92 -8.24
C ARG A 462 27.66 -17.72 -7.82
N ASN A 463 27.07 -16.74 -7.11
CA ASN A 463 27.76 -15.50 -6.70
C ASN A 463 28.10 -15.46 -5.19
N LEU A 464 27.55 -16.37 -4.38
CA LEU A 464 27.80 -16.40 -2.92
C LEU A 464 29.19 -16.92 -2.52
N ILE A 465 29.96 -17.49 -3.46
CA ILE A 465 31.31 -18.01 -3.19
C ILE A 465 32.36 -16.88 -3.10
N ASN A 466 32.04 -15.65 -3.54
CA ASN A 466 33.01 -14.53 -3.58
C ASN A 466 32.74 -13.41 -2.56
N TYR A 467 31.90 -13.63 -1.54
CA TYR A 467 31.53 -12.58 -0.57
C TYR A 467 31.71 -12.98 0.91
N TRP A 468 32.53 -14.00 1.18
CA TRP A 468 32.96 -14.37 2.54
C TRP A 468 34.44 -14.09 2.72
#